data_AF-A0A960E0X0-F1
#
_entry.id   AF-A0A960E0X0-F1
#
_cell.length_a   1.000
_cell.length_b   1.000
_cell.length_c   1.000
_cell.angle_alpha   90.00
_cell.angle_beta   90.00
_cell.angle_gamma   90.00
#
_symmetry.space_group_name_H-M   'P 1'
#
loop_
_entity.id
_entity.type
_entity.pdbx_description
1 polymer ?
#
loop_
_entity_poly.entity_id
_entity_poly.type
_entity_poly.pdbx_seq_one_letter_code
_entity_poly.pdbx_strand_id
1 'polypeptide(L)'
;AREMHDVLGHRLSLVALHAGALEVAADLSPAEVQERGALLRTTTHQALEELRDVIGVLREEPGSEGASTVPQPTLADIGRLVEETRRSGAKIDFELAVDDVEAVPGPLGRDAYRIVQEALTNVTKHARGTLAQVRVSGAPTRGLHVSVRNRPAVGALDRPSPPGSGTGLLGLQERVALAEGVLVHGPDASGDFVVEADLPW
;
A
#
# COMPACT_ATOMS: atom_id res chain seq x y z
N ALA A 1 -11.22 18.66 15.67
CA ALA A 1 -10.88 19.38 14.41
C ALA A 1 -9.57 20.17 14.48
N ARG A 2 -9.25 20.91 15.58
CA ARG A 2 -7.99 21.69 15.70
C ARG A 2 -6.72 20.84 15.91
N GLU A 3 -6.76 19.84 16.80
CA GLU A 3 -5.60 18.97 17.07
C GLU A 3 -5.12 18.17 15.85
N MET A 4 -6.01 17.87 14.90
CA MET A 4 -5.65 17.16 13.65
C MET A 4 -4.97 18.08 12.62
N HIS A 5 -5.26 19.38 12.62
CA HIS A 5 -4.59 20.37 11.77
C HIS A 5 -3.13 20.60 12.23
N ASP A 6 -2.90 20.52 13.54
CA ASP A 6 -1.59 20.73 14.15
C ASP A 6 -0.61 19.61 13.78
N VAL A 7 -1.06 18.36 13.67
CA VAL A 7 -0.23 17.21 13.27
C VAL A 7 0.18 17.29 11.79
N LEU A 8 -0.75 17.68 10.89
CA LEU A 8 -0.44 17.87 9.47
C LEU A 8 0.53 19.03 9.25
N GLY A 9 0.28 20.16 9.91
CA GLY A 9 1.17 21.32 9.88
C GLY A 9 2.56 20.99 10.41
N HIS A 10 2.64 20.18 11.48
CA HIS A 10 3.89 19.71 12.04
C HIS A 10 4.68 18.82 11.06
N ARG A 11 4.01 17.88 10.37
CA ARG A 11 4.68 17.00 9.40
C ARG A 11 5.11 17.71 8.12
N LEU A 12 4.30 18.63 7.60
CA LEU A 12 4.71 19.48 6.48
C LEU A 12 5.90 20.38 6.86
N SER A 13 5.94 20.85 8.11
CA SER A 13 7.10 21.58 8.63
C SER A 13 8.35 20.69 8.71
N LEU A 14 8.22 19.42 9.08
CA LEU A 14 9.33 18.45 9.06
C LEU A 14 9.79 18.14 7.62
N VAL A 15 8.88 18.00 6.66
CA VAL A 15 9.22 17.83 5.23
C VAL A 15 10.00 19.04 4.71
N ALA A 16 9.52 20.25 4.99
CA ALA A 16 10.19 21.50 4.59
C ALA A 16 11.57 21.64 5.26
N LEU A 17 11.69 21.26 6.54
CA LEU A 17 12.96 21.27 7.27
C LEU A 17 13.98 20.29 6.66
N HIS A 18 13.56 19.06 6.36
CA HIS A 18 14.44 18.06 5.74
C HIS A 18 14.84 18.44 4.31
N ALA A 19 13.94 19.05 3.54
CA ALA A 19 14.25 19.59 2.21
C ALA A 19 15.24 20.76 2.30
N GLY A 20 15.04 21.72 3.20
CA GLY A 20 15.99 22.81 3.43
C GLY A 20 17.36 22.32 3.92
N ALA A 21 17.38 21.27 4.74
CA ALA A 21 18.64 20.63 5.18
C ALA A 21 19.40 19.92 4.05
N LEU A 22 18.74 19.56 2.94
CA LEU A 22 19.39 19.06 1.73
C LEU A 22 19.95 20.20 0.86
N GLU A 23 19.28 21.35 0.82
CA GLU A 23 19.72 22.53 0.04
C GLU A 23 21.00 23.17 0.61
N VAL A 24 21.18 23.12 1.93
CA VAL A 24 22.31 23.77 2.63
C VAL A 24 23.50 22.82 2.82
N ALA A 25 23.32 21.52 2.60
CA ALA A 25 24.38 20.54 2.82
C ALA A 25 25.35 20.49 1.63
N ALA A 26 26.53 21.06 1.82
CA ALA A 26 27.53 21.20 0.76
C ALA A 26 28.31 19.91 0.44
N ASP A 27 28.42 18.97 1.40
CA ASP A 27 29.33 17.81 1.31
C ASP A 27 28.65 16.48 1.69
N LEU A 28 27.43 16.22 1.20
CA LEU A 28 26.80 14.92 1.40
C LEU A 28 27.41 13.86 0.47
N SER A 29 27.74 12.71 1.03
CA SER A 29 28.05 11.53 0.22
C SER A 29 26.80 11.07 -0.56
N PRO A 30 26.97 10.38 -1.70
CA PRO A 30 25.84 9.84 -2.46
C PRO A 30 24.90 8.94 -1.63
N ALA A 31 25.44 8.25 -0.61
CA ALA A 31 24.66 7.42 0.30
C ALA A 31 23.75 8.26 1.21
N GLU A 32 24.27 9.36 1.77
CA GLU A 32 23.50 10.27 2.64
C GLU A 32 22.43 11.04 1.86
N VAL A 33 22.70 11.41 0.60
CA VAL A 33 21.69 12.01 -0.29
C VAL A 33 20.54 11.02 -0.53
N GLN A 34 20.85 9.74 -0.78
CA GLN A 34 19.82 8.71 -0.98
C GLN A 34 19.00 8.47 0.29
N GLU A 35 19.64 8.36 1.45
CA GLU A 35 18.97 8.16 2.73
C GLU A 35 18.00 9.29 3.05
N ARG A 36 18.46 10.55 2.94
CA ARG A 36 17.64 11.74 3.19
C ARG A 36 16.52 11.90 2.16
N GLY A 37 16.78 11.59 0.89
CA GLY A 37 15.76 11.56 -0.15
C GLY A 37 14.69 10.48 0.10
N ALA A 38 15.08 9.32 0.62
CA ALA A 38 14.15 8.26 1.00
C ALA A 38 13.30 8.64 2.21
N LEU A 39 13.89 9.32 3.20
CA LEU A 39 13.16 9.87 4.35
C LEU A 39 12.13 10.92 3.88
N LEU A 40 12.55 11.89 3.07
CA LEU A 40 11.67 12.92 2.52
C LEU A 40 10.48 12.31 1.77
N ARG A 41 10.75 11.35 0.87
CA ARG A 41 9.72 10.64 0.11
C ARG A 41 8.72 9.91 1.00
N THR A 42 9.21 9.28 2.07
CA THR A 42 8.37 8.53 3.04
C THR A 42 7.47 9.48 3.81
N THR A 43 8.03 10.55 4.39
CA THR A 43 7.29 11.54 5.16
C THR A 43 6.28 12.29 4.28
N THR A 44 6.60 12.58 3.01
CA THR A 44 5.65 13.17 2.06
C THR A 44 4.52 12.21 1.70
N HIS A 45 4.79 10.92 1.51
CA HIS A 45 3.74 9.94 1.24
C HIS A 45 2.78 9.80 2.43
N GLN A 46 3.31 9.69 3.64
CA GLN A 46 2.50 9.59 4.86
C GLN A 46 1.64 10.84 5.06
N ALA A 47 2.21 12.04 4.85
CA ALA A 47 1.44 13.29 4.94
C ALA A 47 0.32 13.37 3.88
N LEU A 48 0.55 12.84 2.66
CA LEU A 48 -0.47 12.79 1.61
C LEU A 48 -1.56 11.76 1.88
N GLU A 49 -1.23 10.60 2.45
CA GLU A 49 -2.20 9.59 2.86
C GLU A 49 -3.08 10.11 3.99
N GLU A 50 -2.50 10.72 5.03
CA GLU A 50 -3.26 11.33 6.13
C GLU A 50 -4.10 12.53 5.67
N LEU A 51 -3.60 13.34 4.74
CA LEU A 51 -4.41 14.41 4.13
C LEU A 51 -5.61 13.84 3.37
N ARG A 52 -5.44 12.73 2.65
CA ARG A 52 -6.54 12.06 1.93
C ARG A 52 -7.54 11.44 2.89
N ASP A 53 -7.07 10.91 4.02
CA ASP A 53 -7.94 10.35 5.05
C ASP A 53 -8.73 11.45 5.77
N VAL A 54 -8.09 12.59 6.09
CA VAL A 54 -8.78 13.78 6.65
C VAL A 54 -9.80 14.35 5.66
N ILE A 55 -9.45 14.44 4.37
CA ILE A 55 -10.39 14.89 3.32
C ILE A 55 -11.50 13.86 3.08
N GLY A 56 -11.22 12.56 3.27
CA GLY A 56 -12.19 11.48 3.15
C GLY A 56 -13.20 11.48 4.29
N VAL A 57 -12.74 11.60 5.53
CA VAL A 57 -13.57 11.61 6.75
C VAL A 57 -14.42 12.88 6.86
N LEU A 58 -13.93 14.04 6.39
CA LEU A 58 -14.71 15.29 6.36
C LEU A 58 -15.80 15.32 5.29
N ARG A 59 -15.90 14.29 4.43
CA ARG A 59 -16.80 14.26 3.27
C ARG A 59 -17.88 13.16 3.35
N GLU A 60 -17.93 12.43 4.46
CA GLU A 60 -19.04 11.51 4.81
C GLU A 60 -20.27 12.25 5.40
N GLU A 61 -20.27 13.59 5.40
CA GLU A 61 -21.52 14.36 5.56
C GLU A 61 -22.34 14.26 4.26
N PRO A 62 -23.59 13.74 4.31
CA PRO A 62 -24.41 13.58 3.12
C PRO A 62 -24.81 14.96 2.57
N GLY A 63 -24.14 15.42 1.50
CA GLY A 63 -24.55 16.61 0.77
C GLY A 63 -23.46 17.54 0.23
N SER A 64 -22.17 17.24 0.37
CA SER A 64 -21.12 18.14 -0.16
C SER A 64 -20.60 17.71 -1.55
N GLU A 65 -21.14 18.35 -2.59
CA GLU A 65 -20.66 18.33 -3.98
C GLU A 65 -19.25 18.91 -4.12
N GLY A 66 -18.24 18.14 -3.72
CA GLY A 66 -16.85 18.52 -3.94
C GLY A 66 -15.94 17.31 -4.10
N ALA A 67 -16.41 16.27 -4.79
CA ALA A 67 -15.64 15.07 -5.08
C ALA A 67 -14.17 15.42 -5.39
N SER A 68 -13.23 14.78 -4.69
CA SER A 68 -11.95 14.49 -5.32
C SER A 68 -12.30 13.91 -6.69
N THR A 69 -11.91 14.57 -7.78
CA THR A 69 -12.37 14.22 -9.14
C THR A 69 -11.94 12.83 -9.58
N VAL A 70 -11.07 12.18 -8.78
CA VAL A 70 -10.70 10.79 -8.93
C VAL A 70 -11.56 9.94 -7.98
N PRO A 71 -12.43 9.07 -8.53
CA PRO A 71 -13.15 8.08 -7.75
C PRO A 71 -12.18 7.26 -6.90
N GLN A 72 -12.53 7.03 -5.63
CA GLN A 72 -11.72 6.15 -4.78
C GLN A 72 -11.77 4.72 -5.34
N PRO A 73 -10.66 3.97 -5.30
CA PRO A 73 -10.64 2.60 -5.79
C PRO A 73 -11.53 1.70 -4.92
N THR A 74 -12.10 0.70 -5.55
CA THR A 74 -13.01 -0.28 -4.94
C THR A 74 -12.45 -1.69 -5.11
N LEU A 75 -13.14 -2.68 -4.53
CA LEU A 75 -12.79 -4.08 -4.75
C LEU A 75 -12.85 -4.46 -6.25
N ALA A 76 -13.81 -3.89 -6.99
CA ALA A 76 -13.98 -4.11 -8.43
C ALA A 76 -12.78 -3.61 -9.27
N ASP A 77 -12.01 -2.64 -8.77
CA ASP A 77 -10.83 -2.11 -9.46
C ASP A 77 -9.62 -3.07 -9.43
N ILE A 78 -9.62 -4.10 -8.59
CA ILE A 78 -8.49 -5.04 -8.46
C ILE A 78 -8.20 -5.76 -9.80
N GLY A 79 -9.25 -6.14 -10.54
CA GLY A 79 -9.08 -6.77 -11.85
C GLY A 79 -8.33 -5.87 -12.84
N ARG A 80 -8.63 -4.57 -12.83
CA ARG A 80 -7.93 -3.57 -13.67
C ARG A 80 -6.48 -3.39 -13.23
N LEU A 81 -6.23 -3.29 -11.93
CA LEU A 81 -4.88 -3.19 -11.36
C LEU A 81 -4.00 -4.39 -11.75
N VAL A 82 -4.54 -5.61 -11.67
CA VAL A 82 -3.85 -6.83 -12.10
C VAL A 82 -3.49 -6.74 -13.58
N GLU A 83 -4.43 -6.32 -14.43
CA GLU A 83 -4.20 -6.24 -15.87
C GLU A 83 -3.18 -5.16 -16.24
N GLU A 84 -3.22 -3.99 -15.59
CA GLU A 84 -2.19 -2.96 -15.72
C GLU A 84 -0.80 -3.50 -15.34
N THR A 85 -0.73 -4.27 -14.26
CA THR A 85 0.52 -4.89 -13.81
C THR A 85 1.02 -5.94 -14.81
N ARG A 86 0.13 -6.76 -15.39
CA ARG A 86 0.48 -7.71 -16.47
C ARG A 86 1.05 -7.00 -17.69
N ARG A 87 0.47 -5.88 -18.12
CA ARG A 87 0.97 -5.08 -19.25
C ARG A 87 2.38 -4.52 -19.02
N SER A 88 2.78 -4.33 -17.75
CA SER A 88 4.16 -3.96 -17.41
C SER A 88 5.15 -5.15 -17.40
N GLY A 89 4.69 -6.35 -17.75
CA GLY A 89 5.51 -7.55 -17.93
C GLY A 89 5.46 -8.55 -16.78
N ALA A 90 4.65 -8.32 -15.75
CA ALA A 90 4.48 -9.27 -14.66
C ALA A 90 3.65 -10.50 -15.10
N LYS A 91 4.03 -11.69 -14.64
CA LYS A 91 3.22 -12.90 -14.81
C LYS A 91 2.32 -13.04 -13.58
N ILE A 92 1.01 -12.94 -13.78
CA ILE A 92 0.05 -12.97 -12.68
C ILE A 92 -1.04 -13.99 -12.99
N ASP A 93 -1.25 -14.94 -12.09
CA ASP A 93 -2.46 -15.75 -11.98
C ASP A 93 -3.40 -15.05 -10.98
N PHE A 94 -4.64 -14.75 -11.39
CA PHE A 94 -5.58 -13.95 -10.61
C PHE A 94 -6.95 -14.62 -10.52
N GLU A 95 -7.49 -14.67 -9.32
CA GLU A 95 -8.83 -15.17 -9.03
C GLU A 95 -9.53 -14.23 -8.04
N LEU A 96 -10.77 -13.89 -8.34
CA LEU A 96 -11.68 -13.13 -7.48
C LEU A 96 -12.90 -14.01 -7.19
N ALA A 97 -13.00 -14.52 -5.97
CA ALA A 97 -14.03 -15.43 -5.49
C ALA A 97 -14.80 -14.80 -4.31
N VAL A 98 -15.41 -13.65 -4.56
CA VAL A 98 -16.23 -12.90 -3.61
C VAL A 98 -17.70 -13.02 -4.02
N ASP A 99 -18.57 -13.43 -3.10
CA ASP A 99 -19.96 -13.81 -3.39
C ASP A 99 -20.75 -12.67 -4.06
N ASP A 100 -20.62 -11.44 -3.55
CA ASP A 100 -21.16 -10.22 -4.14
C ASP A 100 -20.15 -9.07 -3.95
N VAL A 101 -19.46 -8.71 -5.03
CA VAL A 101 -18.44 -7.65 -5.02
C VAL A 101 -19.03 -6.27 -4.75
N GLU A 102 -20.27 -6.02 -5.18
CA GLU A 102 -20.94 -4.72 -5.01
C GLU A 102 -21.48 -4.53 -3.58
N ALA A 103 -21.71 -5.63 -2.87
CA ALA A 103 -22.12 -5.61 -1.46
C ALA A 103 -20.96 -5.35 -0.48
N VAL A 104 -19.72 -5.29 -0.96
CA VAL A 104 -18.53 -5.08 -0.11
C VAL A 104 -18.49 -3.63 0.38
N PRO A 105 -18.39 -3.39 1.70
CA PRO A 105 -18.26 -2.05 2.26
C PRO A 105 -17.10 -1.29 1.62
N GLY A 106 -17.34 -0.02 1.29
CA GLY A 106 -16.33 0.83 0.66
C GLY A 106 -14.97 0.84 1.37
N PRO A 107 -14.89 1.00 2.71
CA PRO A 107 -13.63 0.91 3.44
C PRO A 107 -12.91 -0.42 3.25
N LEU A 108 -13.63 -1.54 3.38
CA LEU A 108 -13.10 -2.89 3.23
C LEU A 108 -12.53 -3.14 1.81
N GLY A 109 -13.26 -2.70 0.78
CA GLY A 109 -12.81 -2.78 -0.60
C GLY A 109 -11.56 -1.95 -0.88
N ARG A 110 -11.44 -0.77 -0.26
CA ARG A 110 -10.24 0.09 -0.35
C ARG A 110 -9.02 -0.55 0.30
N ASP A 111 -9.18 -1.16 1.46
CA ASP A 111 -8.08 -1.82 2.16
C ASP A 111 -7.58 -3.03 1.37
N ALA A 112 -8.50 -3.86 0.86
CA ALA A 112 -8.15 -4.98 -0.03
C ALA A 112 -7.42 -4.52 -1.30
N TYR A 113 -7.91 -3.45 -1.95
CA TYR A 113 -7.26 -2.88 -3.11
C TYR A 113 -5.83 -2.42 -2.78
N ARG A 114 -5.63 -1.75 -1.64
CA ARG A 114 -4.32 -1.24 -1.23
C ARG A 114 -3.33 -2.36 -0.92
N ILE A 115 -3.80 -3.44 -0.29
CA ILE A 115 -2.99 -4.65 -0.02
C ILE A 115 -2.50 -5.25 -1.33
N VAL A 116 -3.40 -5.49 -2.29
CA VAL A 116 -3.02 -6.06 -3.60
C VAL A 116 -2.08 -5.11 -4.36
N GLN A 117 -2.32 -3.81 -4.31
CA GLN A 117 -1.47 -2.82 -4.98
C GLN A 117 -0.04 -2.81 -4.45
N GLU A 118 0.15 -2.78 -3.13
CA GLU A 118 1.47 -2.77 -2.54
C GLU A 118 2.17 -4.13 -2.76
N ALA A 119 1.43 -5.25 -2.66
CA ALA A 119 1.97 -6.57 -2.94
C ALA A 119 2.43 -6.72 -4.39
N LEU A 120 1.64 -6.28 -5.37
CA LEU A 120 2.03 -6.29 -6.79
C LEU A 120 3.19 -5.32 -7.09
N THR A 121 3.24 -4.18 -6.39
CA THR A 121 4.39 -3.28 -6.44
C THR A 121 5.66 -4.00 -5.94
N ASN A 122 5.57 -4.79 -4.89
CA ASN A 122 6.69 -5.58 -4.38
C ASN A 122 7.09 -6.71 -5.34
N VAL A 123 6.12 -7.40 -5.96
CA VAL A 123 6.38 -8.40 -7.01
C VAL A 123 7.19 -7.80 -8.15
N THR A 124 6.76 -6.65 -8.69
CA THR A 124 7.44 -6.00 -9.82
C THR A 124 8.85 -5.49 -9.49
N LYS A 125 9.09 -5.14 -8.22
CA LYS A 125 10.42 -4.73 -7.72
C LYS A 125 11.34 -5.90 -7.45
N HIS A 126 10.84 -6.96 -6.80
CA HIS A 126 11.67 -7.98 -6.15
C HIS A 126 11.60 -9.37 -6.80
N ALA A 127 10.59 -9.64 -7.63
CA ALA A 127 10.30 -10.97 -8.15
C ALA A 127 10.09 -11.00 -9.68
N ARG A 128 10.83 -10.16 -10.40
CA ARG A 128 10.72 -10.07 -11.87
C ARG A 128 10.93 -11.45 -12.52
N GLY A 129 10.00 -11.81 -13.41
CA GLY A 129 10.06 -13.05 -14.20
C GLY A 129 9.43 -14.27 -13.52
N THR A 130 9.08 -14.20 -12.23
CA THR A 130 8.34 -15.26 -11.53
C THR A 130 6.83 -15.07 -11.68
N LEU A 131 6.06 -16.13 -11.43
CA LEU A 131 4.60 -16.07 -11.39
C LEU A 131 4.16 -15.58 -10.01
N ALA A 132 3.34 -14.55 -9.98
CA ALA A 132 2.58 -14.15 -8.80
C ALA A 132 1.17 -14.74 -8.85
N GLN A 133 0.71 -15.25 -7.73
CA GLN A 133 -0.66 -15.73 -7.52
C GLN A 133 -1.39 -14.68 -6.67
N VAL A 134 -2.49 -14.14 -7.19
CA VAL A 134 -3.36 -13.19 -6.50
C VAL A 134 -4.71 -13.86 -6.33
N ARG A 135 -5.15 -14.00 -5.08
CA ARG A 135 -6.44 -14.56 -4.70
C ARG A 135 -7.16 -13.58 -3.79
N VAL A 136 -8.39 -13.23 -4.13
CA VAL A 136 -9.27 -12.44 -3.27
C VAL A 136 -10.58 -13.19 -3.13
N SER A 137 -10.97 -13.51 -1.92
CA SER A 137 -12.18 -14.31 -1.66
C SER A 137 -12.90 -13.83 -0.41
N GLY A 138 -14.22 -13.95 -0.35
CA GLY A 138 -14.93 -13.48 0.84
C GLY A 138 -16.44 -13.51 0.73
N ALA A 139 -17.07 -13.38 1.90
CA ALA A 139 -18.51 -13.28 2.08
C ALA A 139 -18.80 -12.54 3.38
N PRO A 140 -19.98 -11.91 3.55
CA PRO A 140 -20.33 -11.20 4.79
C PRO A 140 -20.18 -12.05 6.07
N THR A 141 -20.35 -13.36 5.98
CA THR A 141 -20.24 -14.25 7.16
C THR A 141 -18.81 -14.74 7.43
N ARG A 142 -17.88 -14.52 6.51
CA ARG A 142 -16.50 -15.06 6.59
C ARG A 142 -15.43 -13.97 6.61
N GLY A 143 -15.79 -12.72 6.31
CA GLY A 143 -14.82 -11.68 6.03
C GLY A 143 -14.29 -11.76 4.60
N LEU A 144 -13.32 -10.89 4.31
CA LEU A 144 -12.59 -10.85 3.06
C LEU A 144 -11.15 -11.31 3.30
N HIS A 145 -10.72 -12.28 2.51
CA HIS A 145 -9.38 -12.83 2.51
C HIS A 145 -8.64 -12.39 1.23
N VAL A 146 -7.44 -11.83 1.40
CA VAL A 146 -6.56 -11.38 0.32
C VAL A 146 -5.23 -12.11 0.44
N SER A 147 -4.81 -12.81 -0.62
CA SER A 147 -3.53 -13.52 -0.67
C SER A 147 -2.78 -13.16 -1.94
N VAL A 148 -1.53 -12.71 -1.80
CA VAL A 148 -0.59 -12.50 -2.88
C VAL A 148 0.68 -13.28 -2.59
N ARG A 149 1.03 -14.21 -3.48
CA ARG A 149 2.16 -15.13 -3.29
C ARG A 149 3.05 -15.12 -4.52
N ASN A 150 4.37 -15.11 -4.35
CA ASN A 150 5.30 -15.23 -5.46
C ASN A 150 6.60 -15.90 -5.03
N ARG A 151 7.23 -16.61 -5.97
CA ARG A 151 8.62 -17.03 -5.79
C ARG A 151 9.54 -15.81 -5.76
N PRO A 152 10.54 -15.75 -4.87
CA PRO A 152 11.59 -14.76 -4.96
C PRO A 152 12.36 -14.92 -6.27
N ALA A 153 12.87 -13.82 -6.85
CA ALA A 153 13.74 -13.93 -8.02
C ALA A 153 15.04 -14.69 -7.65
N VAL A 154 15.62 -15.38 -8.61
CA VAL A 154 16.91 -16.08 -8.43
C VAL A 154 17.98 -15.07 -8.00
N GLY A 155 18.63 -15.32 -6.86
CA GLY A 155 19.62 -14.41 -6.26
C GLY A 155 19.03 -13.13 -5.65
N ALA A 156 17.73 -13.12 -5.29
CA ALA A 156 17.12 -12.02 -4.54
C ALA A 156 17.46 -12.04 -3.04
N LEU A 157 17.66 -13.24 -2.46
CA LEU A 157 18.01 -13.39 -1.04
C LEU A 157 19.43 -12.90 -0.72
N ASP A 158 20.31 -12.84 -1.73
CA ASP A 158 21.70 -12.41 -1.59
C ASP A 158 21.90 -10.91 -1.83
N ARG A 159 20.83 -10.16 -2.16
CA ARG A 159 20.92 -8.72 -2.41
C ARG A 159 20.53 -7.94 -1.15
N PRO A 160 21.35 -6.96 -0.71
CA PRO A 160 20.93 -6.05 0.33
C PRO A 160 19.66 -5.32 -0.10
N SER A 161 18.67 -5.30 0.79
CA SER A 161 17.41 -4.62 0.54
C SER A 161 17.66 -3.12 0.32
N PRO A 162 17.09 -2.51 -0.73
CA PRO A 162 17.30 -1.08 -0.99
C PRO A 162 16.74 -0.22 0.16
N PRO A 163 17.31 0.97 0.43
CA PRO A 163 16.82 1.87 1.46
C PRO A 163 15.33 2.21 1.29
N GLY A 164 14.52 2.03 2.34
CA GLY A 164 13.07 2.20 2.31
C GLY A 164 12.26 0.95 1.94
N SER A 165 12.91 -0.21 1.79
CA SER A 165 12.22 -1.51 1.78
C SER A 165 11.57 -1.77 3.14
N GLY A 166 10.24 -1.92 3.19
CA GLY A 166 9.50 -2.30 4.40
C GLY A 166 8.52 -1.26 4.95
N THR A 167 8.59 0.01 4.52
CA THR A 167 7.63 1.03 4.98
C THR A 167 6.22 0.80 4.44
N GLY A 168 6.10 0.27 3.21
CA GLY A 168 4.81 -0.06 2.62
C GLY A 168 4.09 -1.20 3.35
N LEU A 169 4.82 -2.25 3.72
CA LEU A 169 4.26 -3.38 4.48
C LEU A 169 3.89 -2.98 5.92
N LEU A 170 4.68 -2.11 6.56
CA LEU A 170 4.33 -1.55 7.87
C LEU A 170 3.04 -0.73 7.79
N GLY A 171 2.90 0.14 6.79
CA GLY A 171 1.66 0.91 6.58
C GLY A 171 0.44 0.04 6.29
N LEU A 172 0.62 -1.10 5.58
CA LEU A 172 -0.44 -2.09 5.44
C LEU A 172 -0.80 -2.73 6.79
N GLN A 173 0.18 -3.07 7.61
CA GLN A 173 -0.05 -3.70 8.91
C GLN A 173 -0.86 -2.79 9.84
N GLU A 174 -0.51 -1.50 9.90
CA GLU A 174 -1.26 -0.49 10.66
C GLU A 174 -2.70 -0.35 10.16
N ARG A 175 -2.88 -0.26 8.84
CA ARG A 175 -4.20 -0.18 8.19
C ARG A 175 -5.07 -1.40 8.50
N VAL A 176 -4.53 -2.60 8.34
CA VAL A 176 -5.26 -3.84 8.60
C VAL A 176 -5.63 -3.95 10.08
N ALA A 177 -4.75 -3.53 10.99
CA ALA A 177 -5.04 -3.51 12.42
C ALA A 177 -6.17 -2.52 12.78
N LEU A 178 -6.25 -1.35 12.12
CA LEU A 178 -7.35 -0.40 12.31
C LEU A 178 -8.71 -0.95 11.84
N ALA A 179 -8.70 -1.87 10.88
CA ALA A 179 -9.87 -2.61 10.44
C ALA A 179 -10.16 -3.88 11.27
N GLU A 180 -9.47 -4.06 12.40
CA GLU A 180 -9.55 -5.27 13.24
C GLU A 180 -9.20 -6.57 12.49
N GLY A 181 -8.47 -6.45 11.38
CA GLY A 181 -7.99 -7.58 10.59
C GLY A 181 -6.61 -8.06 11.01
N VAL A 182 -6.13 -9.07 10.29
CA VAL A 182 -4.81 -9.67 10.48
C VAL A 182 -4.05 -9.62 9.16
N LEU A 183 -2.79 -9.16 9.20
CA LEU A 183 -1.88 -9.18 8.06
C LEU A 183 -0.66 -10.02 8.41
N VAL A 184 -0.32 -10.96 7.54
CA VAL A 184 0.93 -11.73 7.58
C VAL A 184 1.70 -11.46 6.31
N HIS A 185 3.01 -11.22 6.44
CA HIS A 185 3.88 -11.13 5.27
C HIS A 185 5.25 -11.72 5.54
N GLY A 186 5.88 -12.28 4.50
CA GLY A 186 7.22 -12.85 4.60
C GLY A 186 7.38 -14.13 3.79
N PRO A 187 8.55 -14.78 3.85
CA PRO A 187 8.74 -16.09 3.26
C PRO A 187 7.92 -17.16 4.02
N ASP A 188 7.24 -18.03 3.28
CA ASP A 188 6.56 -19.20 3.81
C ASP A 188 7.50 -20.42 3.89
N ALA A 189 6.97 -21.56 4.35
CA ALA A 189 7.73 -22.80 4.48
C ALA A 189 8.23 -23.37 3.14
N SER A 190 7.62 -22.96 2.01
CA SER A 190 8.04 -23.35 0.66
C SER A 190 9.10 -22.40 0.08
N GLY A 191 9.38 -21.29 0.79
CA GLY A 191 10.29 -20.23 0.35
C GLY A 191 9.64 -19.19 -0.55
N ASP A 192 8.32 -19.24 -0.74
CA ASP A 192 7.58 -18.21 -1.47
C ASP A 192 7.36 -17.01 -0.56
N PHE A 193 7.45 -15.80 -1.12
CA PHE A 193 7.06 -14.60 -0.37
C PHE A 193 5.54 -14.47 -0.44
N VAL A 194 4.91 -14.32 0.73
CA VAL A 194 3.47 -14.19 0.88
C VAL A 194 3.11 -12.85 1.51
N VAL A 195 2.01 -12.27 1.07
CA VAL A 195 1.28 -11.20 1.74
C VAL A 195 -0.16 -11.68 1.84
N GLU A 196 -0.63 -11.89 3.05
CA GLU A 196 -1.92 -12.52 3.35
C GLU A 196 -2.66 -11.69 4.39
N ALA A 197 -3.90 -11.35 4.11
CA ALA A 197 -4.73 -10.53 4.98
C ALA A 197 -6.12 -11.12 5.15
N ASP A 198 -6.58 -11.16 6.39
CA ASP A 198 -7.96 -11.45 6.77
C ASP A 198 -8.60 -10.18 7.30
N LEU A 199 -9.68 -9.75 6.66
CA LEU A 199 -10.38 -8.50 6.95
C LEU A 199 -11.84 -8.81 7.34
N PRO A 200 -12.32 -8.33 8.50
CA PRO A 200 -13.73 -8.44 8.87
C PRO A 200 -14.65 -7.75 7.84
N TRP A 201 -15.76 -8.41 7.49
CA TRP A 201 -16.83 -7.87 6.64
C TRP A 201 -18.10 -7.75 7.48
#